data_AF-A0A8S3J7I9-F1
#
_entry.id   AF-A0A8S3J7I9-F1
#
_cell.length_a   1.000
_cell.length_b   1.000
_cell.length_c   1.000
_cell.angle_alpha   90.00
_cell.angle_beta   90.00
_cell.angle_gamma   90.00
#
_symmetry.space_group_name_H-M   'P 1'
#
loop_
_entity.id
_entity.type
_entity.pdbx_description
1 polymer ?
#
loop_
_entity_poly.entity_id
_entity_poly.type
_entity_poly.pdbx_seq_one_letter_code
_entity_poly.pdbx_strand_id
1 'polypeptide(L)'
;HPISSVPIFAQNGIKSAHIGVNLNCHGADLPPAFMWRHEETETELLVMMYNKPTAVTPCSAEYCVYGGDVVLPGFDEAMVYHFTLDNTGPPSNITDVLQMWSQIQSYYPNADLIASSLETFSQSLLQSYKDQLPVITDEWGTTWLYGVAADPYKQAAYRQISRLLVDQKYSSSSIFNYSFRLLKNPEHNWGLCTGCYLKQENYAFNYHNDEFSRVRNGNDFKLLEQGWQEARSYLYPLNSADPSLIKLVN
;
A
#
# COMPACT_ATOMS: atom_id res chain seq x y z
N HIS A 1 -6.41 -2.92 7.01
CA HIS A 1 -5.36 -2.18 7.73
C HIS A 1 -5.45 -2.56 9.18
N PRO A 2 -4.52 -3.40 9.67
CA PRO A 2 -4.63 -3.97 10.99
C PRO A 2 -4.29 -2.95 12.08
N ILE A 3 -5.17 -2.81 13.08
CA ILE A 3 -4.97 -1.91 14.23
C ILE A 3 -3.70 -2.25 15.01
N SER A 4 -3.30 -3.53 14.99
CA SER A 4 -2.05 -4.02 15.58
C SER A 4 -0.77 -3.42 14.96
N SER A 5 -0.87 -2.69 13.85
CA SER A 5 0.26 -1.97 13.26
C SER A 5 0.61 -0.68 14.02
N VAL A 6 -0.36 -0.03 14.69
CA VAL A 6 -0.17 1.25 15.39
C VAL A 6 0.92 1.15 16.48
N PRO A 7 0.91 0.16 17.39
CA PRO A 7 1.95 0.05 18.40
C PRO A 7 3.35 -0.15 17.81
N ILE A 8 3.45 -0.90 16.69
CA ILE A 8 4.71 -1.16 16.00
C ILE A 8 5.27 0.15 15.41
N PHE A 9 4.44 0.95 14.76
CA PHE A 9 4.85 2.26 14.25
C PHE A 9 5.30 3.19 15.38
N ALA A 10 4.49 3.31 16.44
CA ALA A 10 4.80 4.18 17.57
C ALA A 10 6.12 3.79 18.26
N GLN A 11 6.37 2.49 18.46
CA GLN A 11 7.61 1.98 19.07
C GLN A 11 8.87 2.29 18.24
N ASN A 12 8.70 2.52 16.93
CA ASN A 12 9.77 2.93 16.01
C ASN A 12 9.80 4.46 15.76
N GLY A 13 9.07 5.24 16.56
CA GLY A 13 9.05 6.71 16.46
C GLY A 13 8.24 7.26 15.28
N ILE A 14 7.47 6.41 14.59
CA ILE A 14 6.61 6.83 13.49
C ILE A 14 5.31 7.36 14.08
N LYS A 15 5.00 8.64 13.78
CA LYS A 15 3.85 9.36 14.35
C LYS A 15 2.73 9.61 13.35
N SER A 16 3.01 9.47 12.06
CA SER A 16 2.03 9.69 11.00
C SER A 16 2.21 8.69 9.87
N ALA A 17 1.10 8.40 9.17
CA ALA A 17 1.07 7.61 7.96
C ALA A 17 0.09 8.22 6.96
N HIS A 18 0.43 8.10 5.68
CA HIS A 18 -0.51 8.32 4.59
C HIS A 18 -0.97 6.98 4.04
N ILE A 19 -2.28 6.81 3.87
CA ILE A 19 -2.88 5.59 3.31
C ILE A 19 -3.71 5.97 2.09
N GLY A 20 -3.18 5.65 0.91
CA GLY A 20 -3.84 5.81 -0.37
C GLY A 20 -4.66 4.58 -0.77
N VAL A 21 -5.59 4.78 -1.70
CA VAL A 21 -6.45 3.70 -2.24
C VAL A 21 -6.36 3.69 -3.76
N ASN A 22 -6.33 2.49 -4.36
CA ASN A 22 -6.36 2.31 -5.81
C ASN A 22 -7.80 2.42 -6.36
N LEU A 23 -7.96 2.78 -7.64
CA LEU A 23 -9.26 2.94 -8.31
C LEU A 23 -10.15 1.69 -8.24
N ASN A 24 -9.54 0.51 -8.18
CA ASN A 24 -10.26 -0.75 -8.16
C ASN A 24 -10.75 -1.15 -6.75
N CYS A 25 -10.59 -0.25 -5.78
CA CYS A 25 -10.87 -0.46 -4.37
C CYS A 25 -11.88 0.57 -3.86
N HIS A 26 -12.98 0.11 -3.26
CA HIS A 26 -13.80 0.99 -2.44
C HIS A 26 -13.12 1.18 -1.08
N GLY A 27 -12.55 2.37 -0.83
CA GLY A 27 -11.94 2.68 0.46
C GLY A 27 -12.96 2.67 1.60
N ALA A 28 -12.48 2.53 2.83
CA ALA A 28 -13.31 2.66 4.03
C ALA A 28 -13.84 4.10 4.15
N ASP A 29 -15.08 4.27 4.61
CA ASP A 29 -15.68 5.60 4.80
C ASP A 29 -15.12 6.26 6.08
N LEU A 30 -13.91 6.81 5.97
CA LEU A 30 -13.17 7.43 7.07
C LEU A 30 -12.95 8.93 6.83
N PRO A 31 -12.71 9.71 7.89
CA PRO A 31 -12.34 11.12 7.77
C PRO A 31 -11.03 11.32 6.97
N PRO A 32 -10.82 12.50 6.34
CA PRO A 32 -9.61 12.82 5.59
C PRO A 32 -8.31 12.75 6.41
N ALA A 33 -8.43 13.01 7.72
CA ALA A 33 -7.39 12.79 8.70
C ALA A 33 -8.03 12.40 10.03
N PHE A 34 -7.39 11.50 10.78
CA PHE A 34 -7.85 11.04 12.08
C PHE A 34 -6.69 10.49 12.92
N MET A 35 -6.87 10.42 14.23
CA MET A 35 -5.96 9.72 15.13
C MET A 35 -6.39 8.25 15.23
N TRP A 36 -5.55 7.34 14.78
CA TRP A 36 -5.77 5.90 14.92
C TRP A 36 -5.16 5.41 16.23
N ARG A 37 -6.00 4.98 17.18
CA ARG A 37 -5.58 4.63 18.54
C ARG A 37 -5.74 3.14 18.80
N HIS A 38 -4.67 2.51 19.27
CA HIS A 38 -4.74 1.15 19.80
C HIS A 38 -5.05 1.22 21.30
N GLU A 39 -6.23 0.77 21.71
CA GLU A 39 -6.75 0.99 23.07
C GLU A 39 -5.91 0.32 24.15
N GLU A 40 -5.40 -0.89 23.94
CA GLU A 40 -4.67 -1.63 24.98
C GLU A 40 -3.27 -1.06 25.28
N THR A 41 -2.63 -0.43 24.29
CA THR A 41 -1.27 0.13 24.42
C THR A 41 -1.28 1.64 24.53
N GLU A 42 -2.44 2.27 24.38
CA GLU A 42 -2.65 3.73 24.32
C GLU A 42 -1.79 4.46 23.27
N THR A 43 -1.23 3.72 22.32
CA THR A 43 -0.43 4.28 21.22
C THR A 43 -1.33 4.83 20.13
N GLU A 44 -0.91 5.94 19.53
CA GLU A 44 -1.66 6.62 18.48
C GLU A 44 -0.80 6.88 17.25
N LEU A 45 -1.44 6.87 16.09
CA LEU A 45 -0.85 7.23 14.80
C LEU A 45 -1.76 8.22 14.09
N LEU A 46 -1.22 9.37 13.67
CA LEU A 46 -1.96 10.26 12.77
C LEU A 46 -2.08 9.58 11.41
N VAL A 47 -3.30 9.35 10.94
CA VAL A 47 -3.54 8.82 9.60
C VAL A 47 -4.13 9.92 8.74
N MET A 48 -3.48 10.18 7.62
CA MET A 48 -4.00 11.02 6.53
C MET A 48 -4.42 10.07 5.42
N MET A 49 -5.71 10.06 5.13
CA MET A 49 -6.31 9.11 4.20
C MET A 49 -7.35 9.85 3.41
N TYR A 50 -7.32 9.76 2.10
CA TYR A 50 -8.42 10.31 1.33
C TYR A 50 -8.80 9.43 0.16
N ASN A 51 -10.09 9.07 0.16
CA ASN A 51 -10.76 8.20 -0.81
C ASN A 51 -12.04 8.84 -1.37
N LYS A 52 -12.21 10.16 -1.22
CA LYS A 52 -13.39 10.88 -1.73
C LYS A 52 -12.96 11.89 -2.82
N PRO A 53 -13.89 12.59 -3.48
CA PRO A 53 -13.56 13.69 -4.41
C PRO A 53 -13.37 15.01 -3.65
N THR A 54 -12.32 15.79 -3.95
CA THR A 54 -12.13 17.15 -3.38
C THR A 54 -12.43 18.25 -4.38
N ALA A 55 -12.22 19.51 -3.95
CA ALA A 55 -12.32 20.70 -4.78
C ALA A 55 -11.26 20.71 -5.92
N VAL A 56 -9.96 20.49 -5.66
CA VAL A 56 -8.93 20.40 -6.74
C VAL A 56 -8.86 19.03 -7.41
N THR A 57 -9.41 18.01 -6.77
CA THR A 57 -9.48 16.64 -7.29
C THR A 57 -10.94 16.28 -7.58
N PRO A 58 -11.59 16.92 -8.58
CA PRO A 58 -12.92 16.55 -9.01
C PRO A 58 -12.82 15.20 -9.70
N CYS A 59 -13.18 14.13 -9.01
CA CYS A 59 -12.99 12.79 -9.54
C CYS A 59 -14.27 11.97 -9.39
N SER A 60 -14.74 11.46 -10.52
CA SER A 60 -15.40 10.16 -10.59
C SER A 60 -14.42 9.09 -10.09
N ALA A 61 -14.93 7.89 -9.80
CA ALA A 61 -14.18 6.72 -9.31
C ALA A 61 -12.99 6.24 -10.20
N GLU A 62 -12.54 7.04 -11.17
CA GLU A 62 -11.46 6.77 -12.12
C GLU A 62 -10.22 7.68 -11.93
N TYR A 63 -10.24 8.70 -11.07
CA TYR A 63 -9.15 9.69 -10.99
C TYR A 63 -8.58 10.01 -9.59
N CYS A 64 -9.22 9.61 -8.49
CA CYS A 64 -8.62 9.68 -7.14
C CYS A 64 -7.80 8.42 -6.88
N VAL A 65 -6.52 8.41 -7.27
CA VAL A 65 -5.62 7.29 -6.96
C VAL A 65 -4.59 7.74 -5.96
N TYR A 66 -4.44 6.97 -4.89
CA TYR A 66 -3.40 7.15 -3.89
C TYR A 66 -3.50 8.42 -3.04
N GLY A 67 -4.60 9.17 -3.10
CA GLY A 67 -4.87 10.29 -2.21
C GLY A 67 -5.63 11.42 -2.91
N GLY A 68 -6.28 12.25 -2.10
CA GLY A 68 -6.80 13.55 -2.49
C GLY A 68 -6.63 14.50 -1.31
N ASP A 69 -7.02 15.76 -1.47
CA ASP A 69 -6.61 16.79 -0.51
C ASP A 69 -7.07 16.54 0.91
N VAL A 70 -6.20 16.86 1.85
CA VAL A 70 -6.53 16.97 3.27
C VAL A 70 -6.88 18.42 3.56
N VAL A 71 -8.19 18.71 3.60
CA VAL A 71 -8.75 20.01 3.99
C VAL A 71 -9.60 19.82 5.23
N LEU A 72 -9.27 20.53 6.31
CA LEU A 72 -9.92 20.36 7.61
C LEU A 72 -10.63 21.66 8.04
N PRO A 73 -11.88 21.58 8.54
CA PRO A 73 -12.61 22.78 8.94
C PRO A 73 -11.90 23.57 10.05
N GLY A 74 -11.56 24.83 9.80
CA GLY A 74 -10.92 25.69 10.81
C GLY A 74 -9.42 25.41 11.01
N PHE A 75 -8.79 24.66 10.12
CA PHE A 75 -7.34 24.56 10.01
C PHE A 75 -6.86 25.40 8.82
N ASP A 76 -5.83 26.22 9.04
CA ASP A 76 -5.37 27.20 8.04
C ASP A 76 -4.55 26.57 6.90
N GLU A 77 -4.11 25.32 7.06
CA GLU A 77 -3.34 24.59 6.05
C GLU A 77 -4.18 23.50 5.36
N ALA A 78 -3.89 23.29 4.09
CA ALA A 78 -4.38 22.16 3.31
C ALA A 78 -3.20 21.43 2.66
N MET A 79 -3.30 20.11 2.52
CA MET A 79 -2.32 19.32 1.78
C MET A 79 -2.94 18.74 0.53
N VAL A 80 -2.34 19.02 -0.62
CA VAL A 80 -2.70 18.45 -1.91
C VAL A 80 -1.65 17.42 -2.30
N TYR A 81 -2.07 16.18 -2.56
CA TYR A 81 -1.19 15.15 -3.08
C TYR A 81 -1.05 15.29 -4.59
N HIS A 82 0.18 15.21 -5.09
CA HIS A 82 0.44 15.07 -6.52
C HIS A 82 1.20 13.78 -6.78
N PHE A 83 0.49 12.67 -6.71
CA PHE A 83 1.01 11.36 -7.08
C PHE A 83 0.74 11.06 -8.54
N THR A 84 1.67 10.32 -9.14
CA THR A 84 1.48 9.70 -10.45
C THR A 84 0.93 8.28 -10.26
N LEU A 85 0.49 7.65 -11.35
CA LEU A 85 -0.11 6.31 -11.31
C LEU A 85 0.93 5.21 -11.19
N ASP A 86 0.46 3.98 -10.97
CA ASP A 86 1.32 2.79 -10.87
C ASP A 86 2.31 2.68 -12.03
N ASN A 87 3.57 2.43 -11.68
CA ASN A 87 4.66 2.24 -12.64
C ASN A 87 4.88 3.44 -13.58
N THR A 88 4.39 4.63 -13.22
CA THR A 88 4.66 5.87 -13.94
C THR A 88 5.66 6.73 -13.17
N GLY A 89 6.59 7.35 -13.89
CA GLY A 89 7.55 8.28 -13.31
C GLY A 89 6.91 9.63 -12.92
N PRO A 90 7.68 10.54 -12.31
CA PRO A 90 7.23 11.90 -12.05
C PRO A 90 6.92 12.68 -13.34
N PRO A 91 6.29 13.88 -13.25
CA PRO A 91 6.07 14.75 -14.40
C PRO A 91 7.34 14.90 -15.25
N SER A 92 7.18 14.72 -16.57
CA SER A 92 8.32 14.60 -17.49
C SER A 92 8.87 15.95 -17.95
N ASN A 93 8.13 17.04 -17.72
CA ASN A 93 8.55 18.38 -18.10
C ASN A 93 7.99 19.44 -17.12
N ILE A 94 8.55 20.65 -17.20
CA ILE A 94 8.18 21.77 -16.33
C ILE A 94 6.76 22.31 -16.61
N THR A 95 6.28 22.20 -17.84
CA THR A 95 4.94 22.66 -18.23
C THR A 95 3.87 21.89 -17.48
N ASP A 96 4.01 20.58 -17.33
CA ASP A 96 3.10 19.73 -16.55
C ASP A 96 3.01 20.22 -15.08
N VAL A 97 4.16 20.55 -14.50
CA VAL A 97 4.24 21.06 -13.12
C VAL A 97 3.57 22.43 -12.99
N LEU A 98 3.84 23.35 -13.93
CA LEU A 98 3.22 24.68 -13.92
C LEU A 98 1.71 24.63 -14.14
N GLN A 99 1.24 23.72 -14.99
CA GLN A 99 -0.18 23.50 -15.23
C GLN A 99 -0.88 22.99 -13.97
N MET A 100 -0.28 22.02 -13.28
CA MET A 100 -0.77 21.52 -12.00
C MET A 100 -0.85 22.62 -10.94
N TRP A 101 0.21 23.43 -10.79
CA TRP A 101 0.21 24.57 -9.86
C TRP A 101 -0.90 25.58 -10.16
N SER A 102 -1.06 25.93 -11.44
CA SER A 102 -2.14 26.82 -11.90
C SER A 102 -3.52 26.24 -11.62
N GLN A 103 -3.71 24.93 -11.82
CA GLN A 103 -4.94 24.24 -11.48
C GLN A 103 -5.20 24.33 -9.97
N ILE A 104 -4.24 23.96 -9.12
CA ILE A 104 -4.40 24.02 -7.65
C ILE A 104 -4.76 25.43 -7.19
N GLN A 105 -4.07 26.46 -7.70
CA GLN A 105 -4.37 27.86 -7.38
C GLN A 105 -5.79 28.26 -7.79
N SER A 106 -6.32 27.75 -8.92
CA SER A 106 -7.66 28.10 -9.39
C SER A 106 -8.77 27.64 -8.44
N TYR A 107 -8.57 26.52 -7.74
CA TYR A 107 -9.50 25.99 -6.76
C TYR A 107 -9.28 26.57 -5.34
N TYR A 108 -8.03 26.93 -5.01
CA TYR A 108 -7.67 27.61 -3.77
C TYR A 108 -7.12 29.03 -4.07
N PRO A 109 -7.95 29.96 -4.58
CA PRO A 109 -7.48 31.26 -5.12
C PRO A 109 -6.88 32.19 -4.06
N ASN A 110 -7.18 31.96 -2.79
CA ASN A 110 -6.70 32.77 -1.67
C ASN A 110 -5.59 32.07 -0.87
N ALA A 111 -5.17 30.87 -1.28
CA ALA A 111 -4.13 30.13 -0.59
C ALA A 111 -2.74 30.46 -1.17
N ASP A 112 -1.74 30.51 -0.31
CA ASP A 112 -0.34 30.54 -0.70
C ASP A 112 0.13 29.11 -0.99
N LEU A 113 0.41 28.81 -2.27
CA LEU A 113 0.92 27.50 -2.63
C LEU A 113 2.40 27.37 -2.29
N ILE A 114 2.73 26.34 -1.52
CA ILE A 114 4.10 25.99 -1.16
C ILE A 114 4.39 24.53 -1.49
N ALA A 115 5.59 24.26 -2.00
CA ALA A 115 6.10 22.89 -2.05
C ALA A 115 6.50 22.47 -0.63
N SER A 116 5.97 21.35 -0.15
CA SER A 116 6.19 20.88 1.22
C SER A 116 6.39 19.36 1.26
N SER A 117 6.43 18.79 2.46
CA SER A 117 6.56 17.36 2.70
C SER A 117 5.43 16.83 3.59
N LEU A 118 5.19 15.51 3.51
CA LEU A 118 4.26 14.83 4.42
C LEU A 118 4.66 15.00 5.89
N GLU A 119 5.96 15.03 6.17
CA GLU A 119 6.48 15.24 7.51
C GLU A 119 6.09 16.63 8.03
N THR A 120 6.38 17.69 7.27
CA THR A 120 6.06 19.08 7.64
C THR A 120 4.57 19.26 7.94
N PHE A 121 3.71 18.80 7.03
CA PHE A 121 2.26 18.94 7.22
C PHE A 121 1.75 18.12 8.40
N SER A 122 2.19 16.86 8.53
CA SER A 122 1.77 16.02 9.66
C SER A 122 2.25 16.55 11.01
N GLN A 123 3.41 17.19 11.07
CA GLN A 123 3.90 17.88 12.27
C GLN A 123 3.04 19.10 12.62
N SER A 124 2.68 19.94 11.63
CA SER A 124 1.77 21.07 11.86
C SER A 124 0.42 20.59 12.41
N LEU A 125 -0.14 19.54 11.79
CA LEU A 125 -1.41 18.96 12.22
C LEU A 125 -1.35 18.39 13.64
N LEU A 126 -0.29 17.66 13.97
CA LEU A 126 -0.08 17.10 15.31
C LEU A 126 0.12 18.18 16.39
N GLN A 127 0.72 19.32 16.04
CA GLN A 127 1.01 20.40 16.99
C GLN A 127 -0.21 21.29 17.26
N SER A 128 -1.02 21.56 16.22
CA SER A 128 -2.00 22.64 16.26
C SER A 128 -3.45 22.20 16.12
N TYR A 129 -3.69 20.96 15.66
CA TYR A 129 -5.05 20.50 15.31
C TYR A 129 -5.37 19.07 15.79
N LYS A 130 -4.47 18.41 16.51
CA LYS A 130 -4.62 17.01 16.92
C LYS A 130 -5.91 16.75 17.70
N ASP A 131 -6.25 17.63 18.64
CA ASP A 131 -7.38 17.45 19.56
C ASP A 131 -8.75 17.60 18.88
N GLN A 132 -8.78 18.15 17.67
CA GLN A 132 -9.96 18.32 16.83
C GLN A 132 -10.16 17.15 15.87
N LEU A 133 -9.16 16.27 15.70
CA LEU A 133 -9.25 15.12 14.82
C LEU A 133 -10.14 14.02 15.44
N PRO A 134 -10.98 13.35 14.63
CA PRO A 134 -11.67 12.15 15.07
C PRO A 134 -10.67 11.08 15.55
N VAL A 135 -11.07 10.30 16.56
CA VAL A 135 -10.32 9.13 17.01
C VAL A 135 -11.00 7.88 16.49
N ILE A 136 -10.23 7.04 15.81
CA ILE A 136 -10.67 5.72 15.33
C ILE A 136 -9.91 4.67 16.12
N THR A 137 -10.61 3.65 16.60
CA THR A 137 -10.01 2.50 17.33
C THR A 137 -10.18 1.19 16.58
N ASP A 138 -11.12 1.15 15.62
CA ASP A 138 -11.39 -0.03 14.82
C ASP A 138 -10.28 -0.35 13.82
N GLU A 139 -10.18 -1.63 13.48
CA GLU A 139 -9.54 -2.10 12.26
C GLU A 139 -10.48 -1.89 11.06
N TRP A 140 -9.94 -1.52 9.89
CA TRP A 140 -10.72 -1.44 8.65
C TRP A 140 -10.10 -2.25 7.51
N GLY A 141 -10.92 -3.04 6.83
CA GLY A 141 -10.53 -3.81 5.65
C GLY A 141 -10.86 -3.13 4.32
N THR A 142 -10.41 -3.74 3.24
CA THR A 142 -10.96 -3.52 1.89
C THR A 142 -11.15 -4.86 1.20
N THR A 143 -12.08 -4.92 0.25
CA THR A 143 -12.32 -6.07 -0.63
C THR A 143 -11.37 -6.12 -1.83
N TRP A 144 -10.52 -5.12 -2.00
CA TRP A 144 -9.58 -5.08 -3.12
C TRP A 144 -8.33 -5.91 -2.84
N LEU A 145 -8.05 -6.84 -3.76
CA LEU A 145 -7.01 -7.86 -3.67
C LEU A 145 -7.17 -8.67 -2.37
N TYR A 146 -7.63 -9.93 -2.48
CA TYR A 146 -7.56 -10.88 -1.36
C TYR A 146 -6.12 -11.04 -0.82
N GLY A 147 -5.14 -10.50 -1.55
CA GLY A 147 -3.80 -10.20 -1.07
C GLY A 147 -3.17 -11.44 -0.51
N VAL A 148 -2.63 -11.30 0.70
CA VAL A 148 -2.10 -12.36 1.57
C VAL A 148 -2.87 -13.68 1.51
N ALA A 149 -4.21 -13.65 1.46
CA ALA A 149 -5.02 -14.87 1.48
C ALA A 149 -5.08 -15.62 0.14
N ALA A 150 -4.68 -15.01 -0.97
CA ALA A 150 -4.77 -15.63 -2.30
C ALA A 150 -3.77 -16.77 -2.54
N ASP A 151 -2.73 -16.89 -1.71
CA ASP A 151 -1.79 -18.02 -1.71
C ASP A 151 -1.46 -18.46 -0.27
N PRO A 152 -2.32 -19.31 0.33
CA PRO A 152 -2.18 -19.76 1.71
C PRO A 152 -0.87 -20.49 1.98
N TYR A 153 -0.33 -21.20 0.99
CA TYR A 153 0.96 -21.88 1.11
C TYR A 153 2.09 -20.86 1.27
N LYS A 154 2.16 -19.86 0.38
CA LYS A 154 3.19 -18.81 0.45
C LYS A 154 3.16 -18.09 1.80
N GLN A 155 1.97 -17.81 2.32
CA GLN A 155 1.84 -17.20 3.64
C GLN A 155 2.28 -18.07 4.80
N ALA A 156 1.85 -19.34 4.81
CA ALA A 156 2.23 -20.26 5.87
C ALA A 156 3.75 -20.43 5.92
N ALA A 157 4.37 -20.62 4.76
CA ALA A 157 5.82 -20.70 4.61
C ALA A 157 6.52 -19.40 5.06
N TYR A 158 6.08 -18.23 4.56
CA TYR A 158 6.63 -16.94 4.95
C TYR A 158 6.62 -16.75 6.47
N ARG A 159 5.46 -16.98 7.12
CA ARG A 159 5.33 -16.84 8.58
C ARG A 159 6.21 -17.81 9.36
N GLN A 160 6.43 -19.02 8.85
CA GLN A 160 7.32 -20.00 9.49
C GLN A 160 8.78 -19.55 9.37
N ILE A 161 9.20 -19.15 8.17
CA ILE A 161 10.56 -18.68 7.91
C ILE A 161 10.85 -17.41 8.72
N SER A 162 9.93 -16.44 8.74
CA SER A 162 10.10 -15.22 9.54
C SER A 162 10.34 -15.53 11.01
N ARG A 163 9.65 -16.51 11.59
CA ARG A 163 9.89 -16.95 12.99
C ARG A 163 11.30 -17.52 13.18
N LEU A 164 11.78 -18.33 12.24
CA LEU A 164 13.14 -18.89 12.29
C LEU A 164 14.22 -17.81 12.18
N LEU A 165 13.98 -16.77 11.37
CA LEU A 165 14.95 -15.70 11.13
C LEU A 165 14.98 -14.64 12.23
N VAL A 166 13.88 -14.42 12.96
CA VAL A 166 13.83 -13.47 14.09
C VAL A 166 14.91 -13.76 15.12
N ASP A 167 15.12 -15.05 15.44
CA ASP A 167 16.12 -15.47 16.42
C ASP A 167 17.56 -15.30 15.92
N GLN A 168 17.75 -15.18 14.59
CA GLN A 168 19.07 -15.03 14.00
C GLN A 168 19.61 -13.60 14.04
N LYS A 169 18.76 -12.58 14.28
CA LYS A 169 19.16 -11.16 14.40
C LYS A 169 20.15 -10.68 13.32
N TYR A 170 20.00 -11.16 12.08
CA TYR A 170 20.91 -10.83 10.97
C TYR A 170 22.39 -11.19 11.23
N SER A 171 22.63 -12.31 11.91
CA SER A 171 23.94 -12.79 12.37
C SER A 171 24.98 -13.02 11.27
N SER A 172 24.58 -13.09 10.00
CA SER A 172 25.48 -13.23 8.86
C SER A 172 24.96 -12.49 7.63
N SER A 173 25.86 -12.21 6.68
CA SER A 173 25.49 -11.63 5.38
C SER A 173 24.51 -12.52 4.61
N SER A 174 24.62 -13.85 4.73
CA SER A 174 23.68 -14.79 4.11
C SER A 174 22.28 -14.62 4.67
N ILE A 175 22.16 -14.56 5.99
CA ILE A 175 20.89 -14.38 6.71
C ILE A 175 20.31 -13.01 6.39
N PHE A 176 21.13 -11.95 6.39
CA PHE A 176 20.69 -10.61 6.01
C PHE A 176 20.16 -10.56 4.57
N ASN A 177 20.92 -11.06 3.59
CA ASN A 177 20.52 -11.05 2.19
C ASN A 177 19.25 -11.88 1.95
N TYR A 178 19.13 -13.02 2.62
CA TYR A 178 17.94 -13.84 2.54
C TYR A 178 16.72 -13.19 3.20
N SER A 179 16.87 -12.62 4.41
CA SER A 179 15.81 -11.84 5.05
C SER A 179 15.35 -10.68 4.17
N PHE A 180 16.28 -9.96 3.54
CA PHE A 180 15.96 -8.87 2.61
C PHE A 180 15.19 -9.38 1.39
N ARG A 181 15.60 -10.51 0.80
CA ARG A 181 14.86 -11.14 -0.31
C ARG A 181 13.46 -11.60 0.13
N LEU A 182 13.33 -12.11 1.35
CA LEU A 182 12.07 -12.61 1.91
C LEU A 182 11.03 -11.48 2.02
N LEU A 183 11.44 -10.21 2.18
CA LEU A 183 10.55 -9.03 2.21
C LEU A 183 9.73 -8.84 0.92
N LYS A 184 10.08 -9.52 -0.18
CA LYS A 184 9.27 -9.52 -1.41
C LYS A 184 7.95 -10.31 -1.27
N ASN A 185 7.86 -11.27 -0.35
CA ASN A 185 6.66 -12.09 -0.18
C ASN A 185 5.42 -11.34 0.38
N PRO A 186 5.56 -10.46 1.39
CA PRO A 186 4.43 -9.70 1.93
C PRO A 186 4.10 -8.42 1.15
N GLU A 187 4.73 -8.18 -0.01
CA GLU A 187 4.35 -7.08 -0.90
C GLU A 187 2.87 -7.23 -1.31
N HIS A 188 2.15 -6.11 -1.54
CA HIS A 188 0.69 -6.13 -1.65
C HIS A 188 0.17 -6.51 -3.06
N ASN A 189 1.00 -6.43 -4.10
CA ASN A 189 0.70 -6.92 -5.44
C ASN A 189 0.98 -8.43 -5.55
N TRP A 190 -0.08 -9.20 -5.36
CA TRP A 190 0.00 -10.66 -5.25
C TRP A 190 0.01 -11.36 -6.61
N GLY A 191 1.12 -11.23 -7.32
CA GLY A 191 1.32 -11.80 -8.66
C GLY A 191 0.93 -10.82 -9.77
N LEU A 192 0.80 -11.34 -10.98
CA LEU A 192 0.47 -10.53 -12.16
C LEU A 192 -1.01 -10.14 -12.18
N CYS A 193 -1.28 -8.91 -12.60
CA CYS A 193 -2.62 -8.36 -12.78
C CYS A 193 -3.44 -9.19 -13.78
N THR A 194 -4.51 -9.85 -13.32
CA THR A 194 -5.39 -10.65 -14.19
C THR A 194 -6.02 -9.79 -15.28
N GLY A 195 -6.53 -8.59 -14.96
CA GLY A 195 -7.10 -7.67 -15.95
C GLY A 195 -6.12 -7.17 -17.01
N CYS A 196 -4.80 -7.27 -16.74
CA CYS A 196 -3.75 -6.77 -17.61
C CYS A 196 -3.16 -7.88 -18.49
N TYR A 197 -3.04 -9.10 -17.95
CA TYR A 197 -2.33 -10.21 -18.58
C TYR A 197 -3.22 -11.38 -19.00
N LEU A 198 -4.44 -11.49 -18.47
CA LEU A 198 -5.42 -12.48 -18.89
C LEU A 198 -6.31 -11.89 -19.99
N LYS A 199 -6.55 -12.65 -21.06
CA LYS A 199 -7.44 -12.17 -22.12
C LYS A 199 -8.83 -11.90 -21.56
N GLN A 200 -9.48 -10.86 -22.08
CA GLN A 200 -10.85 -10.49 -21.68
C GLN A 200 -11.82 -11.65 -21.77
N GLU A 201 -11.76 -12.45 -22.84
CA GLU A 201 -12.59 -13.64 -22.99
C GLU A 201 -12.41 -14.65 -21.84
N ASN A 202 -11.19 -14.77 -21.32
CA ASN A 202 -10.85 -15.76 -20.30
C ASN A 202 -11.34 -15.35 -18.91
N TYR A 203 -11.16 -14.09 -18.53
CA TYR A 203 -11.73 -13.62 -17.26
C TYR A 203 -13.18 -13.19 -17.37
N ALA A 204 -13.79 -13.03 -18.55
CA ALA A 204 -15.21 -12.66 -18.64
C ALA A 204 -16.14 -13.88 -18.72
N PHE A 205 -15.67 -15.00 -19.28
CA PHE A 205 -16.57 -16.11 -19.64
C PHE A 205 -16.15 -17.49 -19.12
N ASN A 206 -14.93 -17.69 -18.63
CA ASN A 206 -14.45 -19.02 -18.22
C ASN A 206 -14.36 -19.16 -16.69
N TYR A 207 -15.47 -18.92 -15.99
CA TYR A 207 -15.53 -18.95 -14.52
C TYR A 207 -15.90 -20.32 -13.94
N HIS A 208 -16.56 -21.19 -14.71
CA HIS A 208 -16.89 -22.54 -14.26
C HIS A 208 -15.69 -23.48 -14.40
N ASN A 209 -15.63 -24.50 -13.54
CA ASN A 209 -14.49 -25.43 -13.47
C ASN A 209 -14.20 -26.11 -14.82
N ASP A 210 -15.23 -26.48 -15.58
CA ASP A 210 -15.08 -27.15 -16.87
C ASP A 210 -14.65 -26.18 -17.98
N GLU A 211 -15.14 -24.94 -17.97
CA GLU A 211 -14.71 -23.86 -18.86
C GLU A 211 -13.24 -23.50 -18.61
N PHE A 212 -12.90 -23.24 -17.34
CA PHE A 212 -11.53 -22.98 -16.90
C PHE A 212 -10.59 -24.11 -17.28
N SER A 213 -11.00 -25.38 -17.08
CA SER A 213 -10.17 -26.55 -17.41
C SER A 213 -9.80 -26.61 -18.90
N ARG A 214 -10.68 -26.14 -19.80
CA ARG A 214 -10.40 -26.10 -21.24
C ARG A 214 -9.35 -25.05 -21.60
N VAL A 215 -9.33 -23.93 -20.90
CA VAL A 215 -8.49 -22.78 -21.24
C VAL A 215 -7.24 -22.63 -20.37
N ARG A 216 -7.14 -23.31 -19.22
CA ARG A 216 -6.04 -23.13 -18.23
C ARG A 216 -4.62 -23.33 -18.75
N ASN A 217 -4.47 -24.01 -19.89
CA ASN A 217 -3.16 -24.26 -20.52
C ASN A 217 -2.76 -23.19 -21.54
N GLY A 218 -3.58 -22.14 -21.71
CA GLY A 218 -3.29 -20.95 -22.49
C GLY A 218 -2.05 -20.21 -21.99
N ASN A 219 -1.41 -19.45 -22.88
CA ASN A 219 -0.16 -18.76 -22.56
C ASN A 219 -0.35 -17.65 -21.52
N ASP A 220 -1.50 -16.99 -21.52
CA ASP A 220 -1.88 -15.97 -20.54
C ASP A 220 -2.07 -16.57 -19.13
N PHE A 221 -2.76 -17.71 -19.01
CA PHE A 221 -2.84 -18.44 -17.74
C PHE A 221 -1.47 -18.91 -17.25
N LYS A 222 -0.66 -19.50 -18.14
CA LYS A 222 0.71 -19.93 -17.80
C LYS A 222 1.59 -18.76 -17.33
N LEU A 223 1.45 -17.58 -17.93
CA LEU A 223 2.17 -16.38 -17.51
C LEU A 223 1.77 -15.97 -16.08
N LEU A 224 0.47 -15.96 -15.77
CA LEU A 224 0.00 -15.72 -14.40
C LEU A 224 0.57 -16.76 -13.42
N GLU A 225 0.50 -18.06 -13.76
CA GLU A 225 1.05 -19.16 -12.95
C GLU A 225 2.56 -18.99 -12.70
N GLN A 226 3.32 -18.55 -13.71
CA GLN A 226 4.75 -18.26 -13.58
C GLN A 226 5.00 -17.12 -12.58
N GLY A 227 4.18 -16.06 -12.59
CA GLY A 227 4.27 -14.99 -11.59
C GLY A 227 4.07 -15.50 -10.15
N TRP A 228 3.13 -16.43 -9.93
CA TRP A 228 2.96 -17.09 -8.63
C TRP A 228 4.15 -17.96 -8.24
N GLN A 229 4.70 -18.72 -9.19
CA GLN A 229 5.90 -19.54 -8.97
C GLN A 229 7.12 -18.67 -8.64
N GLU A 230 7.30 -17.53 -9.31
CA GLU A 230 8.36 -16.57 -9.03
C GLU A 230 8.23 -16.02 -7.61
N ALA A 231 7.03 -15.57 -7.21
CA ALA A 231 6.79 -15.06 -5.86
C ALA A 231 7.13 -16.11 -4.80
N ARG A 232 6.69 -17.36 -4.99
CA ARG A 232 7.03 -18.49 -4.10
C ARG A 232 8.53 -18.81 -4.07
N SER A 233 9.26 -18.53 -5.15
CA SER A 233 10.70 -18.78 -5.23
C SER A 233 11.49 -17.97 -4.19
N TYR A 234 10.94 -16.83 -3.73
CA TYR A 234 11.55 -15.98 -2.72
C TYR A 234 11.54 -16.59 -1.31
N LEU A 235 10.72 -17.63 -1.08
CA LEU A 235 10.70 -18.40 0.17
C LEU A 235 11.96 -19.26 0.33
N TYR A 236 12.67 -19.59 -0.74
CA TYR A 236 13.83 -20.47 -0.68
C TYR A 236 15.12 -19.66 -0.77
N PRO A 237 16.21 -20.02 -0.07
CA PRO A 237 17.51 -19.35 -0.17
C PRO A 237 18.23 -19.73 -1.48
N LEU A 238 17.58 -19.54 -2.63
CA LEU A 238 18.10 -19.84 -3.96
C LEU A 238 19.45 -19.13 -4.14
N ASN A 239 20.45 -19.87 -4.63
CA ASN A 239 21.83 -19.42 -4.85
C ASN A 239 22.64 -19.09 -3.58
N SER A 240 22.15 -19.43 -2.39
CA SER A 240 23.00 -19.40 -1.19
C SER A 240 23.92 -20.62 -1.18
N ALA A 241 25.22 -20.40 -0.95
CA ALA A 241 26.19 -21.46 -0.68
C ALA A 241 26.29 -21.79 0.82
N ASP A 242 25.54 -21.09 1.67
CA ASP A 242 25.57 -21.24 3.13
C ASP A 242 24.74 -22.46 3.58
N PRO A 243 25.38 -23.59 3.97
CA PRO A 243 24.65 -24.81 4.32
C PRO A 243 23.85 -24.65 5.61
N SER A 244 24.26 -23.74 6.50
CA SER A 244 23.55 -23.48 7.76
C SER A 244 22.22 -22.80 7.51
N LEU A 245 22.19 -21.83 6.58
CA LEU A 245 20.96 -21.17 6.15
C LEU A 245 20.02 -22.14 5.43
N ILE A 246 20.56 -22.96 4.51
CA ILE A 246 19.74 -23.96 3.79
C ILE A 246 19.10 -24.92 4.78
N LYS A 247 19.88 -25.44 5.75
CA LYS A 247 19.38 -26.35 6.79
C LYS A 247 18.39 -25.68 7.75
N LEU A 248 18.54 -24.38 8.00
CA LEU A 248 17.63 -23.63 8.85
C LEU A 248 16.24 -23.50 8.22
N VAL A 249 16.19 -23.28 6.89
CA VAL A 249 14.97 -22.92 6.16
C VAL A 249 14.24 -24.13 5.55
N ASN A 250 14.97 -25.20 5.18
CA ASN A 250 14.40 -26.45 4.65
C ASN A 250 14.04 -27.42 5.76
#